data_AF-A0A9P8LHM3-F1
#
_entry.id   AF-A0A9P8LHM3-F1
#
_cell.length_a   1.000
_cell.length_b   1.000
_cell.length_c   1.000
_cell.angle_alpha   90.00
_cell.angle_beta   90.00
_cell.angle_gamma   90.00
#
_symmetry.space_group_name_H-M   'P 1'
#
loop_
_entity.id
_entity.type
_entity.pdbx_description
1 polymer ?
#
loop_
_entity_poly.entity_id
_entity_poly.type
_entity_poly.pdbx_seq_one_letter_code
_entity_poly.pdbx_strand_id
1 'polypeptide(L)'
;MRTHLTAFLSLSALVPLGACWGTLGHRTVAYVAQKRLSSAGASYLAQLLQDEDVSDAALWADQIKRQRPQTSGWHYIDAHDDPPNKCGVNYKRDCTKTGCVVSAIVDMTSRANDPSLSFDDHQEALKFLLHFIGDIHQPLHTEAEAKGGNGIKVLFGRRHTELHAIWDTDILVKHEGGKSKDEPGQASDWADRLVEAGGDSSWLKCADLGSAEKCALVWAGEANEYVCGYVLKDGVDGVTGGRDLSEDYYDGAVPIVDELVAKAGFRLGEWINELATERAAMVARGVVFEGPKGRSGGKEQEVLEEL
;
A
#
# COMPACT_ATOMS: atom_id res chain seq x y z
N MET A 1 -37.67 6.42 -48.29
CA MET A 1 -36.36 6.59 -47.64
C MET A 1 -36.41 5.89 -46.29
N ARG A 2 -35.76 4.73 -46.15
CA ARG A 2 -35.61 4.02 -44.87
C ARG A 2 -34.28 4.47 -44.26
N THR A 3 -34.35 5.24 -43.18
CA THR A 3 -33.17 5.68 -42.41
C THR A 3 -32.70 4.52 -41.54
N HIS A 4 -31.53 3.97 -41.84
CA HIS A 4 -30.85 3.01 -40.98
C HIS A 4 -30.18 3.78 -39.83
N LEU A 5 -30.65 3.57 -38.60
CA LEU A 5 -29.96 4.01 -37.39
C LEU A 5 -28.79 3.04 -37.15
N THR A 6 -27.57 3.46 -37.45
CA THR A 6 -26.35 2.75 -37.03
C THR A 6 -26.12 3.03 -35.55
N ALA A 7 -26.39 2.04 -34.70
CA ALA A 7 -26.00 2.08 -33.29
C ALA A 7 -24.48 1.96 -33.19
N PHE A 8 -23.81 3.04 -32.80
CA PHE A 8 -22.41 2.99 -32.40
C PHE A 8 -22.34 2.33 -31.01
N LEU A 9 -21.84 1.09 -30.97
CA LEU A 9 -21.38 0.48 -29.73
C LEU A 9 -20.10 1.23 -29.30
N SER A 10 -20.22 2.11 -28.31
CA SER A 10 -19.05 2.69 -27.65
C SER A 10 -18.36 1.60 -26.84
N LEU A 11 -17.25 1.09 -27.37
CA LEU A 11 -16.35 0.21 -26.63
C LEU A 11 -15.68 1.06 -25.55
N SER A 12 -16.22 1.04 -24.34
CA SER A 12 -15.58 1.66 -23.17
C SER A 12 -14.26 0.95 -22.93
N ALA A 13 -13.16 1.57 -23.36
CA ALA A 13 -11.83 1.16 -22.94
C ALA A 13 -11.77 1.34 -21.41
N LEU A 14 -11.71 0.23 -20.67
CA LEU A 14 -11.27 0.27 -19.28
C LEU A 14 -9.81 0.75 -19.31
N VAL A 15 -9.62 2.05 -19.07
CA VAL A 15 -8.32 2.58 -18.69
C VAL A 15 -8.00 1.95 -17.34
N PRO A 16 -6.87 1.23 -17.17
CA PRO A 16 -6.40 0.87 -15.86
C PRO A 16 -6.01 2.18 -15.17
N LEU A 17 -6.92 2.71 -14.35
CA LEU A 17 -6.65 3.84 -13.49
C LEU A 17 -5.67 3.35 -12.43
N GLY A 18 -4.57 4.09 -12.22
CA GLY A 18 -3.56 3.86 -11.20
C GLY A 18 -4.17 3.27 -9.92
N ALA A 19 -3.98 1.97 -9.77
CA ALA A 19 -3.86 1.35 -8.47
C ALA A 19 -2.57 1.88 -7.86
N CYS A 20 -2.38 1.72 -6.56
CA CYS A 20 -1.09 2.03 -5.96
C CYS A 20 -0.08 0.97 -6.38
N TRP A 21 0.83 0.47 -5.54
CA TRP A 21 1.51 -0.77 -5.92
C TRP A 21 0.49 -1.73 -6.53
N GLY A 22 0.77 -2.29 -7.70
CA GLY A 22 -0.18 -3.15 -8.39
C GLY A 22 -0.53 -4.34 -7.50
N THR A 23 -1.49 -5.15 -7.94
CA THR A 23 -1.97 -6.29 -7.14
C THR A 23 -0.83 -7.17 -6.62
N LEU A 24 0.18 -7.45 -7.45
CA LEU A 24 1.41 -8.15 -7.06
C LEU A 24 2.14 -7.48 -5.88
N GLY A 25 2.39 -6.17 -5.95
CA GLY A 25 3.12 -5.44 -4.90
C GLY A 25 2.38 -5.42 -3.57
N HIS A 26 1.08 -5.14 -3.54
CA HIS A 26 0.29 -5.18 -2.29
C HIS A 26 0.24 -6.57 -1.68
N ARG A 27 0.07 -7.61 -2.50
CA ARG A 27 0.10 -8.99 -2.02
C ARG A 27 1.44 -9.32 -1.39
N THR A 28 2.54 -8.93 -2.04
CA THR A 28 3.89 -9.16 -1.52
C THR A 28 4.12 -8.42 -0.21
N VAL A 29 3.76 -7.13 -0.11
CA VAL A 29 3.85 -6.36 1.15
C VAL A 29 3.10 -7.06 2.28
N ALA A 30 1.88 -7.52 2.01
CA ALA A 30 1.05 -8.22 2.99
C ALA A 30 1.66 -9.56 3.44
N TYR A 31 2.21 -10.36 2.51
CA TYR A 31 2.88 -11.62 2.84
C TYR A 31 4.21 -11.39 3.60
N VAL A 32 5.00 -10.38 3.24
CA VAL A 32 6.20 -10.00 4.00
C VAL A 32 5.80 -9.63 5.43
N ALA A 33 4.75 -8.84 5.61
CA ALA A 33 4.25 -8.48 6.93
C ALA A 33 3.80 -9.71 7.73
N GLN A 34 2.98 -10.59 7.13
CA GLN A 34 2.47 -11.80 7.77
C GLN A 34 3.59 -12.74 8.25
N LYS A 35 4.64 -12.92 7.45
CA LYS A 35 5.81 -13.76 7.79
C LYS A 35 6.64 -13.19 8.94
N ARG A 36 6.44 -11.92 9.30
CA ARG A 36 7.19 -11.21 10.35
C ARG A 36 6.38 -10.95 11.62
N LEU A 37 5.13 -11.42 11.69
CA LEU A 37 4.30 -11.22 12.87
C LEU A 37 4.83 -12.00 14.07
N SER A 38 4.77 -11.36 15.23
CA SER A 38 4.83 -12.03 16.53
C SER A 38 3.62 -12.96 16.70
N SER A 39 3.63 -13.84 17.71
CA SER A 39 2.47 -14.67 18.02
C SER A 39 1.22 -13.83 18.31
N ALA A 40 1.37 -12.72 19.04
CA ALA A 40 0.27 -11.79 19.30
C ALA A 40 -0.23 -11.11 18.01
N GLY A 41 0.68 -10.65 17.15
CA GLY A 41 0.36 -10.07 15.85
C GLY A 41 -0.38 -11.04 14.93
N ALA A 42 0.06 -12.30 14.88
CA ALA A 42 -0.58 -13.35 14.10
C ALA A 42 -1.99 -13.66 14.60
N SER A 43 -2.19 -13.77 15.92
CA SER A 43 -3.52 -13.94 16.52
C SER A 43 -4.44 -12.74 16.26
N TYR A 44 -3.93 -11.53 16.38
CA TYR A 44 -4.66 -10.29 16.08
C TYR A 44 -5.11 -10.25 14.62
N LEU A 45 -4.20 -10.51 13.69
CA LEU A 45 -4.49 -10.55 12.26
C LEU A 45 -5.54 -11.63 11.95
N ALA A 46 -5.35 -12.85 12.45
CA ALA A 46 -6.27 -13.97 12.21
C ALA A 46 -7.67 -13.72 12.80
N GLN A 47 -7.76 -13.06 13.97
CA GLN A 47 -9.06 -12.72 14.57
C GLN A 47 -9.83 -11.74 13.68
N LEU A 48 -9.17 -10.70 13.14
CA LEU A 48 -9.82 -9.66 12.35
C LEU A 48 -10.10 -10.09 10.91
N LEU A 49 -9.18 -10.80 10.26
CA LEU A 49 -9.36 -11.28 8.88
C LEU A 49 -10.18 -12.57 8.78
N GLN A 50 -10.29 -13.33 9.88
CA GLN A 50 -10.92 -14.65 9.90
C GLN A 50 -10.32 -15.58 8.84
N ASP A 51 -11.12 -16.00 7.86
CA ASP A 51 -10.73 -16.93 6.81
C ASP A 51 -10.23 -16.20 5.53
N GLU A 52 -10.18 -14.86 5.53
CA GLU A 52 -9.68 -14.07 4.40
C GLU A 52 -8.15 -14.08 4.34
N ASP A 53 -7.60 -14.35 3.16
CA ASP A 53 -6.16 -14.28 2.93
C ASP A 53 -5.66 -12.83 3.06
N VAL A 54 -4.55 -12.63 3.77
CA VAL A 54 -3.99 -11.30 4.04
C VAL A 54 -3.67 -10.52 2.77
N SER A 55 -3.29 -11.23 1.70
CA SER A 55 -2.93 -10.64 0.43
C SER A 55 -4.17 -10.21 -0.36
N ASP A 56 -5.31 -10.91 -0.21
CA ASP A 56 -6.60 -10.47 -0.73
C ASP A 56 -7.14 -9.25 0.04
N ALA A 57 -7.04 -9.30 1.38
CA ALA A 57 -7.44 -8.19 2.25
C ALA A 57 -6.68 -6.89 1.92
N ALA A 58 -5.39 -7.00 1.57
CA ALA A 58 -4.56 -5.87 1.15
C ALA A 58 -4.99 -5.24 -0.19
N LEU A 59 -5.82 -5.90 -1.01
CA LEU A 59 -6.35 -5.32 -2.26
C LEU A 59 -7.69 -4.60 -2.06
N TRP A 60 -8.31 -4.74 -0.89
CA TRP A 60 -9.68 -4.30 -0.67
C TRP A 60 -9.85 -2.78 -0.79
N ALA A 61 -8.89 -1.97 -0.34
CA ALA A 61 -8.98 -0.51 -0.40
C ALA A 61 -9.13 0.02 -1.84
N ASP A 62 -8.38 -0.56 -2.78
CA ASP A 62 -8.50 -0.25 -4.20
C ASP A 62 -9.83 -0.69 -4.84
N GLN A 63 -10.47 -1.71 -4.26
CA GLN A 63 -11.80 -2.14 -4.69
C GLN A 63 -12.89 -1.21 -4.14
N ILE A 64 -12.79 -0.82 -2.87
CA ILE A 64 -13.81 -0.01 -2.21
C ILE A 64 -13.78 1.45 -2.68
N LYS A 65 -12.64 2.01 -3.10
CA LYS A 65 -12.54 3.41 -3.59
C LYS A 65 -13.50 3.69 -4.75
N ARG A 66 -13.86 2.67 -5.54
CA ARG A 66 -14.88 2.78 -6.62
C ARG A 66 -16.29 3.03 -6.08
N GLN A 67 -16.62 2.45 -4.93
CA GLN A 67 -17.91 2.58 -4.27
C GLN A 67 -17.92 3.74 -3.26
N ARG A 68 -16.73 4.10 -2.74
CA ARG A 68 -16.51 5.15 -1.76
C ARG A 68 -15.46 6.14 -2.30
N PRO A 69 -15.80 6.99 -3.28
CA PRO A 69 -14.83 7.88 -3.93
C PRO A 69 -14.09 8.82 -2.97
N GLN A 70 -14.68 9.12 -1.81
CA GLN A 70 -14.04 9.93 -0.76
C GLN A 70 -12.74 9.32 -0.23
N THR A 71 -12.52 8.00 -0.37
CA THR A 71 -11.29 7.33 0.05
C THR A 71 -10.18 7.46 -0.98
N SER A 72 -10.46 7.96 -2.20
CA SER A 72 -9.48 8.00 -3.28
C SER A 72 -8.26 8.85 -2.93
N GLY A 73 -8.46 9.96 -2.21
CA GLY A 73 -7.37 10.82 -1.75
C GLY A 73 -6.52 10.20 -0.62
N TRP A 74 -6.96 9.09 -0.02
CA TRP A 74 -6.24 8.44 1.08
C TRP A 74 -5.09 7.54 0.62
N HIS A 75 -4.95 7.35 -0.69
CA HIS A 75 -3.93 6.49 -1.28
C HIS A 75 -2.60 7.19 -1.54
N TYR A 76 -2.54 8.52 -1.39
CA TYR A 76 -1.34 9.30 -1.73
C TYR A 76 -1.21 10.55 -0.88
N ILE A 77 -0.05 11.17 -0.94
CA ILE A 77 0.20 12.54 -0.49
C ILE A 77 0.90 13.29 -1.63
N ASP A 78 0.26 14.32 -2.18
CA ASP A 78 0.77 15.07 -3.32
C ASP A 78 1.86 16.05 -2.84
N ALA A 79 3.13 15.62 -2.82
CA ALA A 79 4.22 16.52 -2.48
C ALA A 79 4.33 17.65 -3.51
N HIS A 80 4.11 18.89 -3.06
CA HIS A 80 4.27 20.08 -3.90
C HIS A 80 5.71 20.64 -3.79
N ASP A 81 6.67 19.83 -4.23
CA ASP A 81 8.11 20.12 -4.28
C ASP A 81 8.58 20.43 -5.73
N ASP A 82 9.86 20.20 -6.08
CA ASP A 82 10.45 20.59 -7.39
C ASP A 82 11.43 19.51 -7.91
N PRO A 83 10.94 18.31 -8.29
CA PRO A 83 11.80 17.27 -8.83
C PRO A 83 12.40 17.64 -10.20
N PRO A 84 13.68 17.30 -10.49
CA PRO A 84 14.62 16.59 -9.62
C PRO A 84 15.42 17.46 -8.65
N ASN A 85 15.23 18.79 -8.65
CA ASN A 85 16.10 19.71 -7.91
C ASN A 85 15.93 19.61 -6.40
N LYS A 86 14.70 19.40 -5.95
CA LYS A 86 14.35 19.34 -4.53
C LYS A 86 13.12 18.48 -4.32
N CYS A 87 13.30 17.37 -3.62
CA CYS A 87 12.22 16.52 -3.14
C CYS A 87 12.03 16.73 -1.63
N GLY A 88 10.79 16.66 -1.17
CA GLY A 88 10.48 16.54 0.24
C GLY A 88 9.00 16.72 0.54
N VAL A 89 8.48 15.86 1.41
CA VAL A 89 7.09 15.88 1.88
C VAL A 89 6.90 16.84 3.06
N ASN A 90 5.81 17.60 3.04
CA ASN A 90 5.35 18.45 4.13
C ASN A 90 3.85 18.29 4.36
N TYR A 91 3.47 17.70 5.49
CA TYR A 91 2.08 17.38 5.80
C TYR A 91 1.10 18.56 5.62
N LYS A 92 1.44 19.75 6.13
CA LYS A 92 0.53 20.91 6.07
C LYS A 92 0.37 21.48 4.66
N ARG A 93 1.40 21.35 3.83
CA ARG A 93 1.40 21.80 2.43
C ARG A 93 0.70 20.79 1.52
N ASP A 94 0.92 19.50 1.77
CA ASP A 94 0.66 18.43 0.79
C ASP A 94 -0.59 17.60 1.13
N CYS A 95 -0.98 17.53 2.41
CA CYS A 95 -2.21 16.84 2.79
C CYS A 95 -3.42 17.74 2.58
N THR A 96 -4.40 17.26 1.81
CA THR A 96 -5.60 18.04 1.48
C THR A 96 -6.62 18.03 2.62
N LYS A 97 -7.62 18.92 2.54
CA LYS A 97 -8.76 18.92 3.49
C LYS A 97 -9.59 17.63 3.47
N THR A 98 -9.54 16.89 2.37
CA THR A 98 -10.21 15.59 2.20
C THR A 98 -9.37 14.41 2.70
N GLY A 99 -8.17 14.69 3.21
CA GLY A 99 -7.20 13.71 3.67
C GLY A 99 -6.11 13.42 2.63
N CYS A 100 -5.14 12.63 3.09
CA CYS A 100 -4.03 12.04 2.36
C CYS A 100 -3.68 10.69 3.02
N VAL A 101 -2.74 9.93 2.45
CA VAL A 101 -2.28 8.65 3.01
C VAL A 101 -1.75 8.77 4.44
N VAL A 102 -1.06 9.87 4.77
CA VAL A 102 -0.58 10.13 6.14
C VAL A 102 -1.75 10.25 7.12
N SER A 103 -2.75 11.10 6.81
CA SER A 103 -3.91 11.26 7.70
C SER A 103 -4.75 9.99 7.79
N ALA A 104 -4.81 9.21 6.71
CA ALA A 104 -5.55 7.95 6.68
C ALA A 104 -4.87 6.88 7.53
N ILE A 105 -3.54 6.75 7.49
CA ILE A 105 -2.80 5.85 8.39
C ILE A 105 -3.05 6.23 9.85
N VAL A 106 -3.04 7.52 10.19
CA VAL A 106 -3.35 8.00 11.55
C VAL A 106 -4.77 7.61 11.98
N ASP A 107 -5.77 7.90 11.15
CA ASP A 107 -7.18 7.60 11.45
C ASP A 107 -7.40 6.08 11.59
N MET A 108 -6.91 5.29 10.63
CA MET A 108 -7.08 3.84 10.66
C MET A 108 -6.32 3.18 11.81
N THR A 109 -5.14 3.70 12.19
CA THR A 109 -4.42 3.24 13.39
C THR A 109 -5.24 3.49 14.65
N SER A 110 -5.82 4.69 14.80
CA SER A 110 -6.70 5.01 15.93
C SER A 110 -7.94 4.12 15.97
N ARG A 111 -8.54 3.86 14.82
CA ARG A 111 -9.78 3.07 14.72
C ARG A 111 -9.55 1.59 14.98
N ALA A 112 -8.39 1.04 14.60
CA ALA A 112 -8.09 -0.38 14.70
C ALA A 112 -8.24 -0.94 16.13
N ASN A 113 -8.05 -0.12 17.17
CA ASN A 113 -8.19 -0.50 18.57
C ASN A 113 -9.18 0.36 19.36
N ASP A 114 -10.08 1.10 18.72
CA ASP A 114 -11.11 1.86 19.43
C ASP A 114 -12.24 0.92 19.92
N PRO A 115 -12.39 0.69 21.24
CA PRO A 115 -13.37 -0.27 21.76
C PRO A 115 -14.82 0.19 21.61
N SER A 116 -15.06 1.43 21.21
CA SER A 116 -16.41 1.93 20.90
C SER A 116 -16.89 1.56 19.49
N LEU A 117 -15.97 1.10 18.63
CA LEU A 117 -16.27 0.68 17.27
C LEU A 117 -16.59 -0.80 17.18
N SER A 118 -17.30 -1.17 16.11
CA SER A 118 -17.70 -2.55 15.86
C SER A 118 -16.53 -3.40 15.35
N PHE A 119 -16.69 -4.73 15.39
CA PHE A 119 -15.76 -5.66 14.76
C PHE A 119 -15.49 -5.32 13.28
N ASP A 120 -16.56 -4.97 12.55
CA ASP A 120 -16.49 -4.65 11.11
C ASP A 120 -15.65 -3.38 10.87
N ASP A 121 -15.74 -2.40 11.78
CA ASP A 121 -14.92 -1.18 11.72
C ASP A 121 -13.43 -1.46 11.99
N HIS A 122 -13.12 -2.35 12.93
CA HIS A 122 -11.73 -2.78 13.19
C HIS A 122 -11.15 -3.54 11.99
N GLN A 123 -11.94 -4.44 11.40
CA GLN A 123 -11.55 -5.16 10.20
C GLN A 123 -11.30 -4.20 9.03
N GLU A 124 -12.20 -3.23 8.82
CA GLU A 124 -12.04 -2.22 7.79
C GLU A 124 -10.78 -1.36 8.00
N ALA A 125 -10.54 -0.92 9.24
CA ALA A 125 -9.34 -0.17 9.60
C ALA A 125 -8.05 -0.97 9.31
N LEU A 126 -8.01 -2.25 9.67
CA LEU A 126 -6.89 -3.14 9.36
C LEU A 126 -6.68 -3.27 7.85
N LYS A 127 -7.74 -3.48 7.06
CA LYS A 127 -7.64 -3.59 5.59
C LYS A 127 -7.08 -2.33 4.94
N PHE A 128 -7.47 -1.16 5.43
CA PHE A 128 -6.87 0.09 4.98
C PHE A 128 -5.39 0.20 5.37
N LEU A 129 -4.99 -0.20 6.58
CA LEU A 129 -3.58 -0.19 6.99
C LEU A 129 -2.72 -1.16 6.15
N LEU A 130 -3.22 -2.36 5.86
CA LEU A 130 -2.57 -3.34 4.97
C LEU A 130 -2.24 -2.72 3.60
N HIS A 131 -3.12 -1.84 3.09
CA HIS A 131 -2.96 -1.20 1.80
C HIS A 131 -2.11 0.07 1.87
N PHE A 132 -2.48 1.03 2.73
CA PHE A 132 -1.87 2.36 2.77
C PHE A 132 -0.40 2.37 3.20
N ILE A 133 0.01 1.41 4.05
CA ILE A 133 1.43 1.24 4.36
C ILE A 133 2.20 0.72 3.14
N GLY A 134 1.56 -0.02 2.23
CA GLY A 134 2.11 -0.29 0.90
C GLY A 134 2.23 1.00 0.07
N ASP A 135 1.13 1.73 -0.09
CA ASP A 135 1.05 2.93 -0.95
C ASP A 135 2.11 3.97 -0.62
N ILE A 136 2.27 4.28 0.67
CA ILE A 136 3.19 5.34 1.12
C ILE A 136 4.66 5.04 0.81
N HIS A 137 4.99 3.80 0.43
CA HIS A 137 6.33 3.39 0.00
C HIS A 137 6.51 3.38 -1.52
N GLN A 138 5.46 3.62 -2.31
CA GLN A 138 5.60 3.81 -3.76
C GLN A 138 5.98 5.29 -4.01
N PRO A 139 7.16 5.61 -4.59
CA PRO A 139 7.63 6.99 -4.70
C PRO A 139 6.63 7.97 -5.34
N LEU A 140 5.94 7.56 -6.40
CA LEU A 140 4.95 8.38 -7.10
C LEU A 140 3.60 8.52 -6.37
N HIS A 141 3.38 7.79 -5.27
CA HIS A 141 2.28 8.05 -4.31
C HIS A 141 2.60 9.20 -3.35
N THR A 142 3.83 9.72 -3.43
CA THR A 142 4.32 10.80 -2.58
C THR A 142 4.71 12.03 -3.40
N GLU A 143 4.15 12.20 -4.59
CA GLU A 143 4.55 13.20 -5.60
C GLU A 143 3.35 13.81 -6.33
N ALA A 144 3.32 15.14 -6.46
CA ALA A 144 2.25 15.85 -7.16
C ALA A 144 2.47 15.96 -8.68
N GLU A 145 3.72 15.93 -9.15
CA GLU A 145 4.12 16.17 -10.53
C GLU A 145 3.33 15.27 -11.49
N ALA A 146 2.61 15.91 -12.41
CA ALA A 146 1.72 15.25 -13.35
C ALA A 146 0.75 14.23 -12.71
N LYS A 147 0.24 14.50 -11.50
CA LYS A 147 -0.62 13.61 -10.70
C LYS A 147 0.11 12.30 -10.35
N GLY A 148 1.25 12.41 -9.67
CA GLY A 148 2.11 11.26 -9.38
C GLY A 148 2.58 10.55 -10.64
N GLY A 149 2.86 11.26 -11.73
CA GLY A 149 3.32 10.66 -12.98
C GLY A 149 2.25 9.98 -13.85
N ASN A 150 0.96 9.97 -13.47
CA ASN A 150 -0.13 9.48 -14.34
C ASN A 150 -0.24 10.30 -15.64
N GLY A 151 0.15 11.58 -15.60
CA GLY A 151 0.21 12.47 -16.75
C GLY A 151 1.45 12.29 -17.63
N ILE A 152 2.47 11.55 -17.17
CA ILE A 152 3.74 11.36 -17.91
C ILE A 152 3.61 10.11 -18.78
N LYS A 153 3.54 10.32 -20.10
CA LYS A 153 3.41 9.23 -21.07
C LYS A 153 4.77 8.66 -21.45
N VAL A 154 4.95 7.36 -21.26
CA VAL A 154 6.22 6.65 -21.46
C VAL A 154 6.04 5.44 -22.38
N LEU A 155 7.15 4.88 -22.84
CA LEU A 155 7.19 3.55 -23.47
C LEU A 155 7.79 2.55 -22.49
N PHE A 156 7.17 1.39 -22.37
CA PHE A 156 7.71 0.27 -21.60
C PHE A 156 7.41 -1.04 -22.34
N GLY A 157 8.44 -1.76 -22.76
CA GLY A 157 8.29 -3.00 -23.52
C GLY A 157 7.55 -2.77 -24.83
N ARG A 158 7.85 -1.66 -25.52
CA ARG A 158 7.21 -1.16 -26.74
C ARG A 158 5.73 -0.80 -26.61
N ARG A 159 5.21 -0.73 -25.38
CA ARG A 159 3.82 -0.33 -25.10
C ARG A 159 3.79 1.09 -24.55
N HIS A 160 2.88 1.90 -25.09
CA HIS A 160 2.57 3.20 -24.50
C HIS A 160 1.81 3.02 -23.19
N THR A 161 2.26 3.71 -22.15
CA THR A 161 1.73 3.63 -20.80
C THR A 161 2.04 4.92 -20.03
N GLU A 162 1.80 4.92 -18.73
CA GLU A 162 2.06 6.05 -17.82
C GLU A 162 3.21 5.71 -16.89
N LEU A 163 3.99 6.72 -16.47
CA LEU A 163 5.11 6.52 -15.57
C LEU A 163 4.65 5.89 -14.24
N HIS A 164 3.52 6.35 -13.71
CA HIS A 164 2.90 5.78 -12.51
C HIS A 164 2.63 4.27 -12.69
N ALA A 165 1.95 3.91 -13.77
CA ALA A 165 1.58 2.52 -14.05
C ALA A 165 2.79 1.57 -14.17
N ILE A 166 3.95 2.05 -14.66
CA ILE A 166 5.14 1.18 -14.71
C ILE A 166 5.74 0.94 -13.32
N TRP A 167 5.71 1.94 -12.44
CA TRP A 167 6.16 1.80 -11.05
C TRP A 167 5.20 0.96 -10.23
N ASP A 168 3.90 1.05 -10.46
CA ASP A 168 2.94 0.21 -9.75
C ASP A 168 3.01 -1.24 -10.19
N THR A 169 3.11 -1.48 -11.51
CA THR A 169 2.80 -2.78 -12.07
C THR A 169 3.89 -3.31 -12.97
N ASP A 170 4.27 -2.60 -14.03
CA ASP A 170 5.06 -3.22 -15.10
C ASP A 170 6.47 -3.61 -14.68
N ILE A 171 7.13 -2.79 -13.86
CA ILE A 171 8.47 -3.09 -13.32
C ILE A 171 8.40 -4.33 -12.43
N LEU A 172 7.47 -4.39 -11.48
CA LEU A 172 7.31 -5.52 -10.55
C LEU A 172 6.98 -6.80 -11.30
N VAL A 173 6.00 -6.75 -12.20
CA VAL A 173 5.57 -7.90 -12.97
C VAL A 173 6.71 -8.40 -13.85
N LYS A 174 7.49 -7.51 -14.47
CA LYS A 174 8.67 -7.92 -15.25
C LYS A 174 9.75 -8.52 -14.36
N HIS A 175 10.01 -7.92 -13.19
CA HIS A 175 10.99 -8.40 -12.21
C HIS A 175 10.68 -9.83 -11.76
N GLU A 176 9.40 -10.10 -11.48
CA GLU A 176 8.91 -11.39 -11.01
C GLU A 176 8.66 -12.42 -12.14
N GLY A 177 9.20 -12.19 -13.34
CA GLY A 177 9.15 -13.16 -14.44
C GLY A 177 7.90 -13.08 -15.33
N GLY A 178 7.12 -12.02 -15.22
CA GLY A 178 5.93 -11.73 -16.02
C GLY A 178 4.62 -12.04 -15.31
N LYS A 179 3.50 -11.87 -16.03
CA LYS A 179 2.15 -12.11 -15.50
C LYS A 179 1.97 -13.59 -15.16
N SER A 180 1.61 -13.88 -13.91
CA SER A 180 1.28 -15.23 -13.45
C SER A 180 -0.23 -15.49 -13.46
N LYS A 181 -0.64 -16.75 -13.63
CA LYS A 181 -2.02 -17.20 -13.35
C LYS A 181 -2.24 -17.44 -11.86
N ASP A 182 -1.16 -17.63 -11.12
CA ASP A 182 -1.09 -17.74 -9.68
C ASP A 182 -0.29 -16.55 -9.15
N GLU A 183 -0.90 -15.36 -9.22
CA GLU A 183 -0.30 -14.14 -8.69
C GLU A 183 -0.11 -14.18 -7.17
N PRO A 184 -1.02 -14.77 -6.35
CA PRO A 184 -0.76 -14.94 -4.92
C PRO A 184 0.47 -15.80 -4.63
N GLY A 185 0.64 -16.93 -5.34
CA GLY A 185 1.84 -17.76 -5.22
C GLY A 185 3.12 -17.00 -5.59
N GLN A 186 3.10 -16.29 -6.72
CA GLN A 186 4.21 -15.42 -7.14
C GLN A 186 4.55 -14.36 -6.10
N ALA A 187 3.53 -13.70 -5.53
CA ALA A 187 3.70 -12.69 -4.50
C ALA A 187 4.30 -13.27 -3.20
N SER A 188 3.86 -14.47 -2.80
CA SER A 188 4.41 -15.19 -1.64
C SER A 188 5.87 -15.59 -1.85
N ASP A 189 6.21 -16.12 -3.03
CA ASP A 189 7.59 -16.50 -3.36
C ASP A 189 8.53 -15.29 -3.35
N TRP A 190 8.06 -14.13 -3.83
CA TRP A 190 8.81 -12.88 -3.73
C TRP A 190 8.97 -12.44 -2.28
N ALA A 191 7.89 -12.49 -1.49
CA ALA A 191 7.92 -12.16 -0.07
C ALA A 191 8.93 -13.02 0.70
N ASP A 192 9.03 -14.31 0.40
CA ASP A 192 10.03 -15.21 1.00
C ASP A 192 11.46 -14.75 0.71
N ARG A 193 11.76 -14.37 -0.54
CA ARG A 193 13.09 -13.84 -0.90
C ARG A 193 13.41 -12.52 -0.21
N LEU A 194 12.45 -11.61 -0.11
CA LEU A 194 12.63 -10.32 0.58
C LEU A 194 12.87 -10.51 2.09
N VAL A 195 12.15 -11.45 2.73
CA VAL A 195 12.36 -11.79 4.14
C VAL A 195 13.72 -12.44 4.36
N GLU A 196 14.13 -13.36 3.48
CA GLU A 196 15.44 -14.03 3.54
C GLU A 196 16.61 -13.06 3.33
N ALA A 197 16.48 -12.12 2.40
CA ALA A 197 17.46 -11.06 2.19
C ALA A 197 17.66 -10.18 3.45
N GLY A 198 16.65 -10.13 4.32
CA GLY A 198 16.67 -9.35 5.55
C GLY A 198 16.44 -7.86 5.30
N GLY A 199 16.48 -7.08 6.38
CA GLY A 199 16.31 -5.63 6.32
C GLY A 199 17.13 -4.95 7.39
N ASP A 200 17.40 -3.66 7.21
CA ASP A 200 18.14 -2.87 8.19
C ASP A 200 17.24 -2.61 9.40
N SER A 201 17.72 -2.89 10.61
CA SER A 201 17.00 -2.61 11.87
C SER A 201 16.53 -1.15 12.00
N SER A 202 17.20 -0.22 11.30
CA SER A 202 16.80 1.19 11.23
C SER A 202 15.45 1.42 10.55
N TRP A 203 14.98 0.50 9.69
CA TRP A 203 13.69 0.59 9.04
C TRP A 203 12.53 0.59 10.05
N LEU A 204 12.73 -0.03 11.21
CA LEU A 204 11.76 -0.18 12.29
C LEU A 204 11.84 0.90 13.37
N LYS A 205 12.70 1.93 13.20
CA LYS A 205 12.79 3.06 14.17
C LYS A 205 11.49 3.87 14.30
N CYS A 206 10.56 3.70 13.36
CA CYS A 206 9.25 4.35 13.34
C CYS A 206 8.14 3.30 13.49
N ALA A 207 7.94 2.80 14.71
CA ALA A 207 6.90 1.81 15.05
C ALA A 207 5.96 2.27 16.18
N ASP A 208 6.15 3.47 16.74
CA ASP A 208 5.31 3.98 17.83
C ASP A 208 3.97 4.50 17.30
N LEU A 209 2.89 3.75 17.60
CA LEU A 209 1.51 4.06 17.24
C LEU A 209 1.08 5.46 17.71
N GLY A 210 1.57 5.91 18.87
CA GLY A 210 1.27 7.25 19.41
C GLY A 210 1.90 8.39 18.59
N SER A 211 2.80 8.05 17.68
CA SER A 211 3.47 8.98 16.77
C SER A 211 3.19 8.67 15.28
N ALA A 212 2.07 8.02 14.99
CA ALA A 212 1.67 7.60 13.64
C ALA A 212 1.89 8.65 12.54
N GLU A 213 1.50 9.91 12.76
CA GLU A 213 1.71 10.99 11.77
C GLU A 213 3.20 11.18 11.46
N LYS A 214 4.05 11.19 12.50
CA LYS A 214 5.49 11.34 12.37
C LYS A 214 6.10 10.14 11.64
N CYS A 215 5.69 8.93 11.99
CA CYS A 215 6.17 7.71 11.34
C CYS A 215 5.78 7.67 9.86
N ALA A 216 4.52 7.94 9.54
CA ALA A 216 4.04 8.00 8.17
C ALA A 216 4.75 9.09 7.35
N LEU A 217 5.07 10.24 7.94
CA LEU A 217 5.85 11.28 7.25
C LEU A 217 7.30 10.87 6.99
N VAL A 218 7.92 10.10 7.90
CA VAL A 218 9.25 9.52 7.64
C VAL A 218 9.18 8.56 6.46
N TRP A 219 8.19 7.66 6.43
CA TRP A 219 8.02 6.71 5.33
C TRP A 219 7.76 7.41 4.00
N ALA A 220 6.86 8.39 3.98
CA ALA A 220 6.57 9.18 2.78
C ALA A 220 7.79 9.96 2.30
N GLY A 221 8.57 10.56 3.22
CA GLY A 221 9.78 11.28 2.89
C GLY A 221 10.85 10.39 2.26
N GLU A 222 11.10 9.21 2.83
CA GLU A 222 12.05 8.24 2.29
C GLU A 222 11.64 7.74 0.90
N ALA A 223 10.36 7.49 0.66
CA ALA A 223 9.87 7.09 -0.67
C ALA A 223 10.00 8.26 -1.67
N ASN A 224 9.64 9.47 -1.26
CA ASN A 224 9.74 10.70 -2.06
C ASN A 224 11.19 11.03 -2.45
N GLU A 225 12.20 10.70 -1.63
CA GLU A 225 13.62 10.89 -1.99
C GLU A 225 14.00 10.15 -3.28
N TYR A 226 13.40 8.98 -3.55
CA TYR A 226 13.64 8.25 -4.81
C TYR A 226 13.04 8.97 -6.03
N VAL A 227 12.11 9.91 -5.85
CA VAL A 227 11.59 10.71 -6.98
C VAL A 227 12.72 11.52 -7.61
N CYS A 228 13.47 12.27 -6.80
CA CYS A 228 14.63 13.02 -7.26
C CYS A 228 15.85 12.12 -7.50
N GLY A 229 16.06 11.12 -6.64
CA GLY A 229 17.23 10.24 -6.72
C GLY A 229 17.22 9.30 -7.92
N TYR A 230 16.02 8.96 -8.42
CA TYR A 230 15.88 7.97 -9.48
C TYR A 230 14.74 8.26 -10.46
N VAL A 231 13.48 8.35 -10.00
CA VAL A 231 12.28 8.32 -10.87
C VAL A 231 12.30 9.41 -11.93
N LEU A 232 12.60 10.64 -11.50
CA LEU A 232 12.65 11.84 -12.33
C LEU A 232 14.02 12.51 -12.28
N LYS A 233 15.10 11.76 -11.97
CA LYS A 233 16.45 12.32 -11.77
C LYS A 233 16.96 13.18 -12.95
N ASP A 234 16.51 12.88 -14.16
CA ASP A 234 16.83 13.59 -15.40
C ASP A 234 15.66 14.47 -15.90
N GLY A 235 14.73 14.80 -15.00
CA GLY A 235 13.46 15.49 -15.28
C GLY A 235 12.43 14.63 -16.03
N VAL A 236 11.27 15.22 -16.33
CA VAL A 236 10.21 14.57 -17.13
C VAL A 236 10.72 14.21 -18.54
N ASP A 237 11.56 15.06 -19.13
CA ASP A 237 12.21 14.76 -20.41
C ASP A 237 13.08 13.50 -20.32
N GLY A 238 13.65 13.23 -19.13
CA GLY A 238 14.41 12.06 -18.72
C GLY A 238 13.73 10.70 -18.93
N VAL A 239 12.40 10.68 -18.85
CA VAL A 239 11.59 9.45 -18.95
C VAL A 239 10.65 9.46 -20.16
N THR A 240 10.66 10.52 -20.96
CA THR A 240 9.85 10.68 -22.16
C THR A 240 10.72 10.71 -23.43
N GLY A 241 10.13 11.13 -24.56
CA GLY A 241 10.86 11.27 -25.83
C GLY A 241 11.04 9.99 -26.64
N GLY A 242 10.22 8.96 -26.40
CA GLY A 242 10.26 7.71 -27.17
C GLY A 242 11.32 6.71 -26.72
N ARG A 243 11.98 6.97 -25.59
CA ARG A 243 12.82 5.98 -24.90
C ARG A 243 11.97 4.88 -24.29
N ASP A 244 12.39 3.63 -24.47
CA ASP A 244 11.77 2.48 -23.83
C ASP A 244 12.39 2.28 -22.44
N LEU A 245 11.58 2.45 -21.40
CA LEU A 245 12.01 2.36 -20.01
C LEU A 245 12.13 0.91 -19.50
N SER A 246 11.89 -0.09 -20.37
CA SER A 246 12.03 -1.50 -20.00
C SER A 246 13.47 -2.03 -20.10
N GLU A 247 14.47 -1.19 -20.34
CA GLU A 247 15.89 -1.56 -20.38
C GLU A 247 16.64 -0.96 -19.18
N ASP A 248 17.61 -0.06 -19.39
CA ASP A 248 18.47 0.50 -18.34
C ASP A 248 17.69 1.15 -17.17
N TYR A 249 16.57 1.80 -17.48
CA TYR A 249 15.69 2.39 -16.47
C TYR A 249 15.00 1.31 -15.61
N TYR A 250 14.64 0.18 -16.21
CA TYR A 250 14.08 -0.93 -15.44
C TYR A 250 15.17 -1.57 -14.56
N ASP A 251 16.37 -1.80 -15.10
CA ASP A 251 17.45 -2.49 -14.38
C ASP A 251 17.87 -1.72 -13.11
N GLY A 252 17.87 -0.38 -13.16
CA GLY A 252 18.14 0.43 -11.97
C GLY A 252 16.94 0.59 -11.03
N ALA A 253 15.70 0.42 -11.50
CA ALA A 253 14.50 0.52 -10.68
C ALA A 253 14.27 -0.73 -9.82
N VAL A 254 14.63 -1.92 -10.33
CA VAL A 254 14.47 -3.21 -9.64
C VAL A 254 14.97 -3.20 -8.18
N PRO A 255 16.23 -2.83 -7.88
CA PRO A 255 16.71 -2.85 -6.49
C PRO A 255 15.96 -1.85 -5.59
N ILE A 256 15.45 -0.75 -6.14
CA ILE A 256 14.64 0.22 -5.40
C ILE A 256 13.26 -0.37 -5.07
N VAL A 257 12.65 -1.06 -6.03
CA VAL A 257 11.37 -1.75 -5.85
C VAL A 257 11.48 -2.82 -4.78
N ASP A 258 12.49 -3.69 -4.82
CA ASP A 258 12.74 -4.69 -3.78
C ASP A 258 12.89 -4.05 -2.40
N GLU A 259 13.69 -2.99 -2.29
CA GLU A 259 13.91 -2.27 -1.04
C GLU A 259 12.62 -1.66 -0.48
N LEU A 260 11.83 -0.99 -1.31
CA LEU A 260 10.62 -0.29 -0.87
C LEU A 260 9.48 -1.26 -0.52
N VAL A 261 9.32 -2.35 -1.28
CA VAL A 261 8.36 -3.42 -0.98
C VAL A 261 8.74 -4.15 0.31
N ALA A 262 10.03 -4.44 0.50
CA ALA A 262 10.52 -5.03 1.76
C ALA A 262 10.31 -4.08 2.95
N LYS A 263 10.70 -2.79 2.82
CA LYS A 263 10.49 -1.77 3.85
C LYS A 263 9.01 -1.67 4.25
N ALA A 264 8.11 -1.61 3.27
CA ALA A 264 6.67 -1.55 3.51
C ALA A 264 6.19 -2.76 4.30
N GLY A 265 6.55 -3.98 3.89
CA GLY A 265 6.15 -5.20 4.58
C GLY A 265 6.74 -5.33 5.99
N PHE A 266 7.99 -4.94 6.18
CA PHE A 266 8.65 -4.96 7.50
C PHE A 266 7.97 -3.97 8.46
N ARG A 267 7.68 -2.75 7.99
CA ARG A 267 6.99 -1.72 8.78
C ARG A 267 5.56 -2.11 9.08
N LEU A 268 4.83 -2.65 8.11
CA LEU A 268 3.47 -3.13 8.29
C LEU A 268 3.40 -4.27 9.32
N GLY A 269 4.30 -5.25 9.24
CA GLY A 269 4.38 -6.34 10.21
C GLY A 269 4.61 -5.84 11.62
N GLU A 270 5.53 -4.88 11.79
CA GLU A 270 5.79 -4.28 13.10
C GLU A 270 4.63 -3.42 13.60
N TRP A 271 3.98 -2.66 12.71
CA TRP A 271 2.78 -1.88 13.06
C TRP A 271 1.64 -2.76 13.57
N ILE A 272 1.43 -3.93 12.94
CA ILE A 272 0.45 -4.92 13.40
C ILE A 272 0.87 -5.55 14.74
N ASN A 273 2.16 -5.82 14.95
CA ASN A 273 2.67 -6.30 16.25
C ASN A 273 2.37 -5.31 17.38
N GLU A 274 2.58 -4.02 17.13
CA GLU A 274 2.29 -2.96 18.11
C GLU A 274 0.79 -2.81 18.37
N LEU A 275 -0.04 -2.88 17.31
CA LEU A 275 -1.50 -2.89 17.47
C LEU A 275 -1.98 -4.09 18.30
N ALA A 276 -1.38 -5.26 18.11
CA ALA A 276 -1.71 -6.45 18.87
C ALA A 276 -1.29 -6.32 20.34
N THR A 277 -0.08 -5.81 20.60
CA THR A 277 0.41 -5.52 21.95
C THR A 277 -0.49 -4.52 22.68
N GLU A 278 -0.87 -3.43 22.02
CA GLU A 278 -1.78 -2.43 22.57
C GLU A 278 -3.14 -3.05 22.91
N ARG A 279 -3.75 -3.78 21.97
CA ARG A 279 -5.05 -4.44 22.19
C ARG A 279 -4.99 -5.43 23.35
N ALA A 280 -3.95 -6.26 23.42
CA ALA A 280 -3.75 -7.18 24.54
C ALA A 280 -3.66 -6.45 25.88
N ALA A 281 -2.91 -5.34 25.95
CA ALA A 281 -2.81 -4.50 27.14
C ALA A 281 -4.13 -3.81 27.51
N MET A 282 -4.99 -3.49 26.54
CA MET A 282 -6.35 -2.99 26.79
C MET A 282 -7.24 -4.08 27.38
N VAL A 283 -7.22 -5.30 26.82
CA VAL A 283 -8.01 -6.42 27.32
C VAL A 283 -7.57 -6.82 28.74
N ALA A 284 -6.26 -6.85 29.01
CA ALA A 284 -5.74 -7.09 30.36
C ALA A 284 -6.24 -6.06 31.41
N ARG A 285 -6.65 -4.86 30.96
CA ARG A 285 -7.27 -3.82 31.80
C ARG A 285 -8.80 -3.89 31.85
N GLY A 286 -9.41 -4.93 31.27
CA GLY A 286 -10.85 -5.16 31.26
C GLY A 286 -11.61 -4.48 30.13
N VAL A 287 -10.92 -3.96 29.10
CA VAL A 287 -11.58 -3.48 27.88
C VAL A 287 -12.11 -4.66 27.09
N VAL A 288 -13.37 -4.58 26.64
CA VAL A 288 -14.02 -5.59 25.81
C VAL A 288 -14.17 -5.05 24.41
N PHE A 289 -13.83 -5.85 23.40
CA PHE A 289 -14.03 -5.55 21.99
C PHE A 289 -15.20 -6.38 21.46
N GLU A 290 -15.99 -5.83 20.54
CA GLU A 290 -17.04 -6.60 19.86
C GLU A 290 -16.41 -7.72 19.02
N GLY A 291 -16.89 -8.95 19.22
CA GLY A 291 -16.52 -10.11 18.40
C GLY A 291 -17.32 -10.16 17.09
N PRO A 292 -16.97 -11.08 16.17
CA PRO A 292 -17.62 -11.15 14.86
C PRO A 292 -19.08 -11.61 14.92
N LYS A 293 -19.94 -10.94 14.13
CA LYS A 293 -21.36 -11.29 14.03
C LYS A 293 -21.56 -12.66 13.39
N GLY A 294 -22.35 -13.53 14.03
CA GLY A 294 -22.80 -14.80 13.43
C GLY A 294 -22.14 -16.08 13.95
N ARG A 295 -21.13 -16.00 14.83
CA ARG A 295 -20.73 -17.14 15.67
C ARG A 295 -21.58 -17.13 16.94
N SER A 296 -22.58 -17.99 17.01
CA SER A 296 -23.41 -18.20 18.19
C SER A 296 -22.52 -18.42 19.42
N GLY A 297 -22.85 -17.75 20.52
CA GLY A 297 -22.00 -17.61 21.71
C GLY A 297 -21.35 -18.88 22.24
N GLY A 298 -20.12 -18.71 22.72
CA GLY A 298 -19.37 -19.74 23.42
C GLY A 298 -17.92 -19.34 23.64
N LYS A 299 -17.67 -18.66 24.77
CA LYS A 299 -16.36 -18.42 25.41
C LYS A 299 -15.30 -17.69 24.56
N GLU A 300 -15.36 -16.36 24.60
CA GLU A 300 -14.28 -15.47 24.16
C GLU A 300 -13.24 -15.23 25.28
N GLN A 301 -13.08 -16.19 26.20
CA GLN A 301 -12.24 -16.03 27.40
C GLN A 301 -11.07 -17.03 27.49
N GLU A 302 -10.92 -17.95 26.53
CA GLU A 302 -9.93 -19.04 26.61
C GLU A 302 -8.67 -18.87 25.73
N VAL A 303 -8.49 -17.75 25.01
CA VAL A 303 -7.32 -17.56 24.12
C VAL A 303 -6.30 -16.54 24.65
N LEU A 304 -6.63 -15.78 25.71
CA LEU A 304 -5.71 -14.78 26.29
C LEU A 304 -5.05 -15.23 27.61
N GLU A 305 -5.36 -16.42 28.13
CA GLU A 305 -4.72 -16.96 29.35
C GLU A 305 -3.47 -17.81 29.08
N GLU A 306 -3.07 -18.01 27.81
CA GLU A 306 -1.82 -18.71 27.43
C GLU A 306 -0.72 -17.80 26.86
N LEU A 307 -0.85 -16.48 26.98
CA LEU A 307 0.22 -15.49 26.70
C LEU A 307 0.79 -14.92 28.01
#